data_AF-A0A948EH00-F1
#
_entry.id   AF-A0A948EH00-F1
#
_cell.length_a   1.000
_cell.length_b   1.000
_cell.length_c   1.000
_cell.angle_alpha   90.00
_cell.angle_beta   90.00
_cell.angle_gamma   90.00
#
_symmetry.space_group_name_H-M   'P 1'
#
loop_
_entity.id
_entity.type
_entity.pdbx_description
1 polymer ?
#
loop_
_entity_poly.entity_id
_entity_poly.type
_entity_poly.pdbx_seq_one_letter_code
_entity_poly.pdbx_strand_id
1 'polypeptide(L)'
;AGGNDKELDYKEVVKVIRKKTKAIILIKGTATDKILKLIECPVEVVESMKKAVGKANQFAQKGDIVLLSPGATSFGVFKNEYDRGDQFRELVNKYV
;
A
#
# COMPACT_ATOMS: atom_id res chain seq x y z
N ALA A 1 -0.43 -0.61 0.44
CA ALA A 1 -1.55 -1.56 0.67
C ALA A 1 -2.89 -0.84 0.55
N GLY A 2 -4.03 -1.52 0.50
CA GLY A 2 -5.35 -0.86 0.46
C GLY A 2 -6.26 -1.35 -0.66
N GLY A 3 -7.55 -1.05 -0.50
CA GLY A 3 -8.62 -1.60 -1.33
C GLY A 3 -9.95 -1.75 -0.58
N ASN A 4 -10.89 -2.48 -1.17
CA ASN A 4 -12.17 -2.79 -0.57
C ASN A 4 -12.05 -3.99 0.39
N ASP A 5 -12.59 -3.82 1.61
CA ASP A 5 -12.57 -4.82 2.66
C ASP A 5 -13.57 -5.96 2.39
N LYS A 6 -13.14 -7.19 2.66
CA LYS A 6 -13.96 -8.41 2.58
C LYS A 6 -14.04 -9.13 3.93
N GLU A 7 -14.10 -8.34 5.01
CA GLU A 7 -14.08 -8.84 6.39
C GLU A 7 -12.83 -9.67 6.74
N LEU A 8 -11.69 -9.27 6.19
CA LEU A 8 -10.43 -9.96 6.43
C LEU A 8 -9.89 -9.64 7.83
N ASP A 9 -9.30 -10.65 8.50
CA ASP A 9 -8.52 -10.43 9.71
C ASP A 9 -7.09 -9.99 9.35
N TYR A 10 -6.76 -8.73 9.66
CA TYR A 10 -5.45 -8.14 9.38
C TYR A 10 -4.44 -8.32 10.53
N LYS A 11 -4.82 -8.91 11.67
CA LYS A 11 -3.97 -8.98 12.88
C LYS A 11 -2.62 -9.63 12.65
N GLU A 12 -2.57 -10.78 11.96
CA GLU A 12 -1.31 -11.48 11.70
C GLU A 12 -0.41 -10.71 10.73
N VAL A 13 -0.99 -10.11 9.70
CA VAL A 13 -0.26 -9.28 8.72
C VAL A 13 0.36 -8.06 9.41
N VAL A 14 -0.38 -7.43 10.32
CA VAL A 14 0.08 -6.29 11.11
C VAL A 14 1.27 -6.65 11.98
N LYS A 15 1.30 -7.85 12.60
CA LYS A 15 2.47 -8.31 13.37
C LYS A 15 3.73 -8.40 12.52
N VAL A 16 3.62 -8.88 11.27
CA VAL A 16 4.75 -8.98 10.34
C VAL A 16 5.20 -7.60 9.90
N ILE A 17 4.24 -6.75 9.53
CA ILE A 17 4.46 -5.36 9.13
C ILE A 17 5.26 -4.61 10.21
N ARG A 18 4.86 -4.71 11.47
CA ARG A 18 5.55 -4.04 12.59
C ARG A 18 7.01 -4.43 12.70
N LYS A 19 7.36 -5.68 12.37
CA LYS A 19 8.73 -6.20 12.51
C LYS A 19 9.63 -5.91 11.32
N LYS A 20 9.06 -5.80 10.12
CA LYS A 20 9.83 -5.85 8.86
C LYS A 20 9.66 -4.62 7.97
N THR A 21 8.77 -3.70 8.33
CA THR A 21 8.40 -2.59 7.45
C THR A 21 8.84 -1.26 8.05
N LYS A 22 9.63 -0.51 7.28
CA LYS A 22 10.10 0.85 7.63
C LYS A 22 8.95 1.87 7.64
N ALA A 23 8.06 1.81 6.65
CA ALA A 23 6.87 2.66 6.54
C ALA A 23 5.82 1.99 5.66
N ILE A 24 4.55 2.36 5.86
CA ILE A 24 3.44 1.88 5.04
C ILE A 24 2.78 3.05 4.33
N ILE A 25 2.45 2.84 3.06
CA ILE A 25 1.61 3.76 2.31
C ILE A 25 0.31 3.02 1.97
N LEU A 26 -0.81 3.58 2.43
CA LEU A 26 -2.15 3.08 2.16
C LEU A 26 -2.80 3.92 1.08
N ILE A 27 -3.34 3.27 0.05
CA ILE A 27 -4.25 3.94 -0.86
C ILE A 27 -5.65 3.86 -0.25
N LYS A 28 -6.30 5.02 -0.11
CA LYS A 28 -7.59 5.16 0.56
C LYS A 28 -8.64 4.26 -0.10
N GLY A 29 -9.33 3.49 0.73
CA GLY A 29 -10.41 2.58 0.38
C GLY A 29 -11.15 2.15 1.65
N THR A 30 -12.14 1.28 1.52
CA THR A 30 -12.97 0.88 2.68
C THR A 30 -12.20 0.06 3.72
N ALA A 31 -11.10 -0.60 3.34
CA ALA A 31 -10.22 -1.31 4.27
C ALA A 31 -9.28 -0.39 5.07
N THR A 32 -9.10 0.86 4.64
CA THR A 32 -8.10 1.77 5.22
C THR A 32 -8.30 1.98 6.72
N ASP A 33 -9.52 2.26 7.16
CA ASP A 33 -9.80 2.54 8.57
C ASP A 33 -9.58 1.32 9.48
N LYS A 34 -9.90 0.11 8.98
CA LYS A 34 -9.64 -1.14 9.72
C LYS A 34 -8.15 -1.38 9.88
N ILE A 35 -7.39 -1.15 8.82
CA ILE A 35 -5.94 -1.33 8.81
C ILE A 35 -5.24 -0.28 9.70
N LEU A 36 -5.67 0.98 9.65
CA LEU A 36 -5.15 2.07 10.50
C LEU A 36 -5.35 1.81 12.00
N LYS A 37 -6.48 1.20 12.39
CA LYS A 37 -6.75 0.84 13.79
C LYS A 37 -5.80 -0.22 14.35
N LEU A 38 -5.12 -0.97 13.47
CA LEU A 38 -4.25 -2.08 13.87
C LEU A 38 -2.77 -1.74 13.74
N ILE A 39 -2.38 -0.80 12.87
CA ILE A 39 -0.98 -0.47 12.64
C ILE A 39 -0.45 0.53 13.68
N GLU A 40 0.75 0.26 14.17
CA GLU A 40 1.49 1.13 15.12
C GLU A 40 2.77 1.76 14.52
N CYS A 41 3.09 1.52 13.25
CA CYS A 41 4.25 2.13 12.58
C CYS A 41 3.85 3.38 11.78
N PRO A 42 4.80 4.17 11.24
CA PRO A 42 4.47 5.29 10.37
C PRO A 42 3.62 4.85 9.17
N VAL A 43 2.44 5.46 9.03
CA VAL A 43 1.50 5.23 7.93
C VAL A 43 1.19 6.55 7.24
N GLU A 44 1.24 6.53 5.90
CA GLU A 44 0.76 7.61 5.04
C GLU A 44 -0.46 7.13 4.26
N VAL A 45 -1.53 7.93 4.24
CA VAL A 45 -2.74 7.63 3.47
C VAL A 45 -2.79 8.55 2.25
N VAL A 46 -2.95 7.98 1.07
CA VAL A 46 -2.97 8.70 -0.20
C VAL A 46 -4.16 8.29 -1.06
N GLU A 47 -4.50 9.13 -2.04
CA GLU A 47 -5.71 8.95 -2.86
C GLU A 47 -5.45 8.19 -4.18
N SER A 48 -4.19 7.89 -4.53
CA SER A 48 -3.87 7.24 -5.82
C SER A 48 -2.52 6.53 -5.85
N MET A 49 -2.35 5.62 -6.83
CA MET A 49 -1.08 4.92 -7.05
C MET A 49 0.07 5.90 -7.37
N LYS A 50 -0.21 6.96 -8.15
CA LYS A 50 0.79 8.00 -8.45
C LYS A 50 1.33 8.67 -7.19
N LYS A 51 0.44 9.05 -6.26
CA LYS A 51 0.86 9.61 -4.97
C LYS A 51 1.58 8.57 -4.12
N ALA A 52 1.14 7.32 -4.16
CA ALA A 52 1.76 6.24 -3.39
C ALA A 52 3.20 5.98 -3.82
N VAL A 53 3.46 5.84 -5.12
CA VAL A 53 4.82 5.63 -5.66
C VAL A 53 5.68 6.87 -5.41
N GLY A 54 5.15 8.08 -5.60
CA GLY A 54 5.89 9.32 -5.30
C GLY A 54 6.33 9.41 -3.84
N LYS A 55 5.45 9.07 -2.90
CA LYS A 55 5.78 9.01 -1.46
C LYS A 55 6.79 7.90 -1.16
N ALA A 56 6.63 6.72 -1.76
CA ALA A 56 7.58 5.61 -1.59
C ALA A 56 8.98 6.02 -2.04
N ASN A 57 9.10 6.71 -3.17
CA ASN A 57 10.37 7.21 -3.67
C ASN A 57 11.01 8.27 -2.75
N GLN A 58 10.20 9.10 -2.07
CA GLN A 58 10.70 10.08 -1.10
C GLN A 58 11.25 9.43 0.18
N PHE A 59 10.67 8.30 0.61
CA PHE A 59 11.10 7.59 1.83
C PHE A 59 12.20 6.54 1.59
N ALA A 60 12.25 5.98 0.38
CA ALA A 60 13.18 4.94 0.02
C ALA A 60 14.62 5.48 -0.06
N GLN A 61 15.56 4.69 0.44
CA GLN A 61 16.99 4.94 0.33
C GLN A 61 17.64 3.81 -0.49
N LYS A 62 18.88 4.03 -0.93
CA LYS A 62 19.63 2.99 -1.65
C LYS A 62 19.70 1.71 -0.80
N GLY A 63 19.21 0.60 -1.34
CA GLY A 63 19.15 -0.69 -0.64
C GLY A 63 17.78 -1.03 -0.03
N ASP A 64 16.85 -0.06 0.04
CA ASP A 64 15.47 -0.33 0.47
C ASP A 64 14.68 -1.08 -0.62
N ILE A 65 13.63 -1.79 -0.19
CA ILE A 65 12.69 -2.50 -1.07
C ILE A 65 11.34 -1.77 -1.02
N VAL A 66 10.82 -1.40 -2.19
CA VAL A 66 9.43 -0.93 -2.35
C VAL A 66 8.56 -2.09 -2.82
N LEU A 67 7.65 -2.53 -1.95
CA LEU A 67 6.76 -3.68 -2.22
C LEU A 67 5.30 -3.24 -2.39
N LEU A 68 4.70 -3.54 -3.53
CA LEU A 68 3.25 -3.51 -3.70
C LEU A 68 2.64 -4.83 -3.20
N SER A 69 2.16 -4.84 -1.95
CA SER A 69 1.35 -5.93 -1.38
C SER A 69 0.02 -5.38 -0.87
N PRO A 70 -1.05 -5.40 -1.68
CA PRO A 70 -2.26 -4.63 -1.41
C PRO A 70 -3.11 -5.17 -0.26
N GLY A 71 -3.10 -6.48 0.00
CA GLY A 71 -3.83 -7.12 1.12
C GLY A 71 -5.36 -6.93 1.12
N ALA A 72 -5.91 -6.23 0.12
CA ALA A 72 -7.32 -5.88 -0.02
C ALA A 72 -7.69 -5.81 -1.52
N THR A 73 -8.99 -5.88 -1.81
CA THR A 73 -9.47 -5.98 -3.20
C THR A 73 -9.41 -4.65 -3.93
N SER A 74 -9.18 -4.67 -5.24
CA SER A 74 -8.99 -3.46 -6.08
C SER A 74 -10.25 -2.61 -6.30
N PHE A 75 -11.43 -3.15 -5.96
CA PHE A 75 -12.72 -2.53 -6.26
C PHE A 75 -12.86 -1.12 -5.65
N GLY A 76 -13.31 -0.17 -6.48
CA GLY A 76 -13.57 1.23 -6.10
C GLY A 76 -12.40 2.19 -6.31
N VAL A 77 -11.16 1.70 -6.39
CA VAL A 77 -9.95 2.53 -6.58
C VAL A 77 -9.26 2.24 -7.90
N PHE A 78 -9.34 1.00 -8.38
CA PHE A 78 -8.76 0.53 -9.64
C PHE A 78 -9.81 -0.18 -10.49
N LYS A 79 -9.56 -0.30 -11.80
CA LYS A 79 -10.45 -1.04 -12.70
C LYS A 79 -10.50 -2.52 -12.33
N ASN A 80 -9.35 -3.09 -11.99
CA ASN A 80 -9.16 -4.46 -11.50
C ASN A 80 -7.75 -4.60 -10.89
N GLU A 81 -7.39 -5.80 -10.46
CA GLU A 81 -6.08 -6.12 -9.89
C GLU A 81 -4.91 -5.96 -10.88
N TYR A 82 -5.14 -6.17 -12.18
CA TYR A 82 -4.14 -5.99 -13.23
C TYR A 82 -3.84 -4.51 -13.45
N ASP A 83 -4.87 -3.68 -13.61
CA ASP A 83 -4.76 -2.21 -13.71
C ASP A 83 -3.98 -1.62 -12.52
N ARG A 84 -4.22 -2.12 -11.31
CA ARG A 84 -3.44 -1.73 -10.12
C ARG A 84 -1.95 -2.09 -10.26
N GLY A 85 -1.64 -3.28 -10.74
CA GLY A 85 -0.27 -3.74 -10.97
C GLY A 85 0.42 -2.99 -12.10
N ASP A 86 -0.30 -2.73 -13.20
CA ASP A 86 0.17 -2.00 -14.37
C ASP A 86 0.53 -0.56 -14.00
N GLN A 87 -0.37 0.16 -13.33
CA GLN A 87 -0.09 1.51 -12.85
C GLN A 87 1.16 1.56 -11.97
N PHE A 88 1.34 0.59 -11.07
CA PHE A 88 2.54 0.53 -10.23
C PHE A 88 3.81 0.32 -11.06
N ARG A 89 3.83 -0.66 -11.98
CA ARG A 89 4.98 -0.92 -12.86
C ARG A 89 5.33 0.28 -13.72
N GLU A 90 4.34 0.88 -14.37
CA GLU A 90 4.53 2.06 -15.20
C GLU A 90 5.10 3.24 -14.42
N LEU A 91 4.64 3.46 -13.18
CA LEU A 91 5.11 4.55 -12.34
C LEU A 91 6.52 4.27 -11.81
N VAL A 92 6.80 3.05 -11.36
CA VAL A 92 8.14 2.67 -10.86
C VAL A 92 9.18 2.81 -11.96
N ASN A 93 8.90 2.35 -13.19
CA ASN A 93 9.81 2.46 -14.34
C ASN A 93 10.16 3.90 -14.73
N LYS A 94 9.46 4.92 -14.20
CA LYS A 94 9.82 6.34 -14.43
C LYS A 94 10.87 6.86 -13.44
N TYR A 95 11.15 6.11 -12.38
CA TYR A 95 12.13 6.46 -11.33
C TYR A 95 13.41 5.61 -11.40
N VAL A 96 13.41 4.56 -12.22
CA VAL A 96 14.54 3.64 -12.42
C VAL A 96 15.24 3.96 -13.73
#